data_AF-A0AAV0RZ57-F1
#
_entry.id   AF-A0AAV0RZ57-F1
#
_cell.length_a   1.000
_cell.length_b   1.000
_cell.length_c   1.000
_cell.angle_alpha   90.00
_cell.angle_beta   90.00
_cell.angle_gamma   90.00
#
_symmetry.space_group_name_H-M   'P 1'
#
loop_
_entity.id
_entity.type
_entity.pdbx_description
1 polymer ?
#
loop_
_entity_poly.entity_id
_entity_poly.type
_entity_poly.pdbx_seq_one_letter_code
_entity_poly.pdbx_strand_id
1 'polypeptide(L)'
;MVKTYSRQGVRVENPDQNQKTLVLIGRSGNGKSALGNCILGRNAFPSEASPCGVTLNCALEEGLLPDGGMLRIIDTPGTKLDIHISVLFLLMSCLAAYYDDACFLPIVRALN
;
A
#
# COMPACT_ATOMS: atom_id res chain seq x y z
N MET A 1 -0.75 5.49 55.07
CA MET A 1 -0.81 4.31 54.18
C MET A 1 -0.45 4.78 52.78
N VAL A 2 0.79 4.54 52.35
CA VAL A 2 1.29 4.94 51.02
C VAL A 2 0.73 3.94 50.01
N LYS A 3 -0.05 4.40 49.02
CA LYS A 3 -0.39 3.58 47.86
C LYS A 3 0.63 3.87 46.77
N THR A 4 1.60 2.97 46.65
CA THR A 4 2.55 2.91 45.55
C THR A 4 1.80 2.48 44.30
N TYR A 5 1.68 3.36 43.30
CA TYR A 5 1.22 2.98 41.96
C TYR A 5 2.46 2.77 41.08
N SER A 6 2.63 1.54 40.61
CA SER A 6 3.75 1.10 39.79
C SER A 6 3.81 1.88 38.49
N ARG A 7 5.01 2.36 38.12
CA ARG A 7 5.33 2.81 36.76
C ARG A 7 5.14 1.64 35.78
N GLN A 8 4.03 1.60 35.06
CA GLN A 8 4.04 1.02 33.73
C GLN A 8 4.45 2.15 32.79
N GLY A 9 5.73 2.13 32.40
CA GLY A 9 6.24 3.01 31.36
C GLY A 9 5.44 2.76 30.09
N VAL A 10 4.60 3.73 29.73
CA VAL A 10 4.06 3.85 28.39
C VAL A 10 5.30 4.06 27.50
N ARG A 11 5.71 3.03 26.76
CA ARG A 11 6.56 3.24 25.60
C ARG A 11 5.72 4.08 24.66
N VAL A 12 6.02 5.38 24.59
CA VAL A 12 5.59 6.20 23.46
C VAL A 12 6.42 5.67 22.30
N GLU A 13 5.88 4.69 21.59
CA GLU A 13 6.45 4.25 20.33
C GLU A 13 6.43 5.46 19.40
N ASN A 14 7.58 5.79 18.83
CA ASN A 14 7.73 6.93 17.95
C ASN A 14 6.76 6.71 16.78
N PRO A 15 5.80 7.62 16.49
CA PRO A 15 4.75 7.39 15.50
C PRO A 15 5.30 7.08 14.10
N ASP A 16 6.56 7.45 13.83
CA ASP A 16 7.24 7.20 12.57
C ASP A 16 7.86 5.79 12.45
N GLN A 17 8.10 5.05 13.55
CA GLN A 17 8.85 3.78 13.49
C GLN A 17 8.04 2.54 13.13
N ASN A 18 6.71 2.61 13.16
CA ASN A 18 5.86 1.47 12.80
C ASN A 18 4.92 1.78 11.62
N GLN A 19 5.30 2.75 10.81
CA GLN A 19 4.52 3.19 9.67
C GLN A 19 5.17 2.73 8.37
N LYS A 20 4.42 1.99 7.54
CA LYS A 20 4.90 1.47 6.24
C LYS A 20 4.05 2.03 5.12
N THR A 21 4.67 2.32 3.98
CA THR A 21 3.95 2.73 2.76
C THR A 21 4.05 1.64 1.71
N LEU A 22 2.91 1.21 1.19
CA LEU A 22 2.78 0.26 0.10
C LEU A 22 2.21 0.96 -1.14
N VAL A 23 2.95 0.92 -2.24
CA VAL A 23 2.51 1.49 -3.52
C VAL A 23 2.13 0.36 -4.48
N LEU A 24 0.88 0.39 -4.95
CA LEU A 24 0.35 -0.60 -5.90
C LEU A 24 0.54 -0.11 -7.32
N ILE A 25 1.26 -0.87 -8.15
CA ILE A 25 1.62 -0.47 -9.51
C ILE A 25 1.33 -1.61 -10.49
N GLY A 26 0.78 -1.29 -11.66
CA GLY A 26 0.37 -2.28 -12.65
C GLY A 26 -0.66 -1.76 -13.64
N ARG A 27 -0.89 -2.52 -14.72
CA ARG A 27 -1.79 -2.16 -15.82
C ARG A 27 -3.23 -1.90 -15.33
N SER A 28 -3.97 -1.06 -16.06
CA SER A 28 -5.42 -0.86 -15.85
C SER A 28 -6.18 -2.19 -15.97
N GLY A 29 -7.06 -2.47 -15.00
CA GLY A 29 -7.84 -3.71 -14.97
C GLY A 29 -7.15 -4.91 -14.30
N ASN A 30 -5.92 -4.77 -13.78
CA ASN A 30 -5.22 -5.83 -13.05
C ASN A 30 -5.65 -5.95 -11.56
N GLY A 31 -6.61 -5.15 -11.10
CA GLY A 31 -7.17 -5.29 -9.75
C GLY A 31 -6.37 -4.65 -8.61
N LYS A 32 -5.62 -3.56 -8.88
CA LYS A 32 -4.88 -2.80 -7.84
C LYS A 32 -5.78 -2.33 -6.70
N SER A 33 -6.83 -1.58 -7.02
CA SER A 33 -7.80 -1.08 -6.04
C SER A 33 -8.47 -2.21 -5.26
N ALA A 34 -8.79 -3.33 -5.93
CA ALA A 34 -9.37 -4.50 -5.29
C ALA A 34 -8.39 -5.18 -4.31
N LEU A 35 -7.09 -5.23 -4.65
CA LEU A 35 -6.06 -5.71 -3.73
C LEU A 35 -5.89 -4.77 -2.53
N GLY A 36 -5.87 -3.45 -2.76
CA GLY A 36 -5.83 -2.46 -1.68
C GLY A 36 -7.00 -2.65 -0.69
N ASN A 37 -8.20 -2.88 -1.20
CA ASN A 37 -9.38 -3.18 -0.38
C ASN A 37 -9.25 -4.50 0.39
N CYS A 38 -8.72 -5.54 -0.24
CA CYS A 38 -8.46 -6.82 0.43
C CYS A 38 -7.46 -6.65 1.58
N ILE A 39 -6.37 -5.89 1.36
CA ILE A 39 -5.35 -5.65 2.39
C ILE A 39 -5.94 -4.86 3.57
N LEU A 40 -6.77 -3.85 3.30
CA LEU A 40 -7.41 -3.04 4.33
C LEU A 40 -8.64 -3.70 4.97
N GLY A 41 -9.15 -4.80 4.40
CA GLY A 41 -10.36 -5.46 4.84
C GLY A 41 -11.64 -4.63 4.72
N ARG A 42 -11.62 -3.55 3.91
CA ARG A 42 -12.75 -2.64 3.69
C ARG A 42 -12.74 -2.09 2.27
N ASN A 43 -13.89 -1.59 1.80
CA ASN A 43 -14.00 -0.91 0.51
C ASN A 43 -13.49 0.54 0.61
N ALA A 44 -12.17 0.72 0.61
CA ALA A 44 -11.51 2.03 0.72
C ALA A 44 -11.28 2.69 -0.64
N PHE A 45 -10.97 1.89 -1.66
CA PHE A 45 -10.79 2.31 -3.04
C PHE A 45 -11.99 1.90 -3.90
N PRO A 46 -12.46 2.76 -4.82
CA PRO A 46 -13.45 2.36 -5.80
C PRO A 46 -12.86 1.27 -6.73
N SER A 47 -13.46 0.09 -6.72
CA SER A 47 -13.04 -1.03 -7.56
C SER A 47 -14.23 -1.58 -8.34
N GLU A 48 -14.34 -1.20 -9.61
CA GLU A 48 -15.33 -1.74 -10.54
C GLU A 48 -14.65 -2.48 -11.69
N ALA A 49 -15.28 -3.55 -12.17
CA ALA A 49 -14.83 -4.25 -13.37
C ALA A 49 -15.20 -3.44 -14.61
N SER A 50 -14.34 -2.49 -14.99
CA SER A 50 -14.54 -1.65 -16.17
C SER A 50 -13.43 -1.87 -17.22
N PRO A 51 -13.75 -1.79 -18.53
CA PRO A 51 -12.75 -1.84 -19.61
C PRO A 51 -11.87 -0.59 -19.67
N CYS A 52 -12.36 0.54 -19.15
CA CYS A 52 -11.60 1.77 -18.95
C CYS A 52 -11.34 1.93 -17.46
N GLY A 53 -10.09 1.84 -17.01
CA GLY A 53 -9.74 1.89 -15.59
C GLY A 53 -10.44 3.04 -14.84
N VAL A 54 -11.06 2.71 -13.71
CA VAL A 54 -11.86 3.65 -12.90
C VAL A 54 -10.98 4.67 -12.16
N THR A 55 -9.76 4.27 -11.80
CA THR A 55 -8.80 5.11 -11.07
C THR A 55 -8.07 6.05 -12.03
N LEU A 56 -8.46 7.33 -12.02
CA LEU A 56 -7.85 8.39 -12.83
C LEU A 56 -6.72 9.13 -12.11
N ASN A 57 -6.73 9.15 -10.77
CA ASN A 57 -5.76 9.81 -9.91
C ASN A 57 -5.19 8.83 -8.88
N CYS A 58 -3.99 9.12 -8.34
CA CYS A 58 -3.47 8.36 -7.19
C CYS A 58 -4.38 8.57 -5.97
N ALA A 59 -4.66 7.50 -5.23
CA ALA A 59 -5.42 7.52 -3.99
C ALA A 59 -4.59 6.96 -2.84
N LEU A 60 -4.67 7.57 -1.66
CA LEU A 60 -3.99 7.15 -0.43
C LEU A 60 -5.03 6.75 0.59
N GLU A 61 -4.90 5.55 1.16
CA GLU A 61 -5.71 5.08 2.28
C GLU A 61 -4.83 4.49 3.37
N GLU A 62 -5.30 4.54 4.61
CA GLU A 62 -4.55 4.06 5.77
C GLU A 62 -5.34 3.00 6.55
N GLY A 63 -4.60 2.03 7.10
CA GLY A 63 -5.13 0.98 7.96
C GLY A 63 -4.18 0.63 9.09
N LEU A 64 -4.74 0.24 10.23
CA LEU A 64 -3.98 -0.30 11.34
C LEU A 64 -3.73 -1.80 11.10
N LEU A 65 -2.48 -2.20 11.18
CA LEU A 65 -2.05 -3.59 11.13
C LEU A 65 -2.31 -4.28 12.48
N PRO A 66 -2.42 -5.63 12.49
CA PRO A 66 -2.63 -6.40 13.72
C PRO A 66 -1.53 -6.22 14.78
N ASP A 67 -0.32 -5.83 14.37
CA ASP A 67 0.83 -5.55 15.25
C ASP A 67 0.84 -4.11 15.79
N GLY A 68 -0.21 -3.33 15.52
CA GLY A 68 -0.31 -1.92 15.91
C GLY A 68 0.41 -0.96 14.96
N GLY A 69 1.01 -1.46 13.86
CA GLY A 69 1.63 -0.62 12.84
C GLY A 69 0.62 0.08 11.95
N MET A 70 1.02 1.18 11.34
CA MET A 70 0.19 1.91 10.38
C MET A 70 0.64 1.58 8.96
N LEU A 71 -0.28 1.10 8.13
CA LEU A 71 -0.03 0.84 6.71
C LEU A 71 -0.72 1.92 5.87
N ARG A 72 0.07 2.66 5.08
CA ARG A 72 -0.40 3.52 4.02
C ARG A 72 -0.41 2.74 2.71
N ILE A 73 -1.52 2.74 1.98
CA ILE A 73 -1.62 2.14 0.65
C ILE A 73 -1.86 3.24 -0.37
N ILE A 74 -1.00 3.31 -1.38
CA ILE A 74 -1.13 4.22 -2.51
C ILE A 74 -1.59 3.40 -3.72
N ASP A 75 -2.85 3.53 -4.11
CA ASP A 75 -3.38 3.04 -5.38
C ASP A 75 -3.05 4.03 -6.48
N THR A 76 -2.47 3.54 -7.58
CA THR A 76 -2.02 4.40 -8.69
C THR A 76 -2.89 4.17 -9.94
N PRO A 77 -3.04 5.18 -10.82
CA PRO A 77 -3.68 4.97 -12.11
C PRO A 77 -2.99 3.85 -12.89
N GLY A 78 -3.78 2.99 -13.54
CA GLY A 78 -3.20 1.92 -14.33
C GLY A 78 -2.53 2.44 -15.60
N THR A 79 -1.36 1.90 -15.92
CA THR A 79 -0.66 2.21 -17.16
C THR A 79 -1.39 1.57 -18.34
N LYS A 80 -1.40 2.24 -19.50
CA LYS A 80 -2.06 1.74 -20.73
C LYS A 80 -1.26 0.64 -21.45
N LEU A 81 0.04 0.52 -21.17
CA LEU A 81 0.90 -0.48 -21.79
C LEU A 81 1.23 -1.60 -20.79
N ASP A 82 1.38 -2.81 -21.32
CA ASP A 82 2.15 -3.87 -20.71
C ASP A 82 3.61 -3.39 -20.69
N ILE A 83 3.95 -2.57 -19.70
CA ILE A 83 5.35 -2.27 -19.40
C ILE A 83 5.99 -3.63 -19.16
N HIS A 84 6.91 -4.03 -20.03
CA HIS A 84 7.59 -5.31 -19.94
C HIS A 84 8.03 -5.52 -18.49
N ILE A 85 7.79 -6.70 -17.91
CA ILE A 85 8.04 -6.96 -16.48
C ILE A 85 9.45 -6.50 -16.04
N SER A 86 10.43 -6.61 -16.94
CA SER A 86 11.80 -6.12 -16.76
C SER A 86 11.90 -4.60 -16.55
N VAL A 87 11.14 -3.80 -17.30
CA VAL A 87 11.11 -2.34 -17.15
C VAL A 87 10.37 -1.96 -15.87
N LEU A 88 9.28 -2.66 -15.54
CA LEU A 88 8.58 -2.44 -14.27
C LEU A 88 9.50 -2.73 -13.08
N PHE A 89 10.27 -3.83 -13.12
CA PHE A 89 11.23 -4.19 -12.07
C PHE A 89 12.35 -3.15 -11.93
N LEU A 90 12.89 -2.65 -13.05
CA LEU A 90 13.89 -1.57 -13.03
C LEU A 90 13.32 -0.31 -12.37
N LEU A 91 12.11 0.09 -12.74
CA LEU A 91 11.43 1.26 -12.16
C LEU A 91 11.17 1.09 -10.67
N MET A 92 10.78 -0.12 -10.23
CA MET A 92 10.61 -0.42 -8.80
C MET A 92 11.94 -0.36 -8.05
N SER A 93 13.03 -0.87 -8.64
CA SER A 93 14.35 -0.77 -8.02
C SER A 93 14.86 0.67 -7.93
N CYS A 94 14.64 1.50 -8.95
CA CYS A 94 15.00 2.92 -8.91
C CYS A 94 14.19 3.68 -7.85
N LEU A 95 12.88 3.40 -7.73
CA LEU A 95 12.03 4.02 -6.72
C LEU A 95 12.37 3.53 -5.31
N ALA A 96 12.64 2.23 -5.13
CA ALA A 96 13.07 1.68 -3.84
C ALA A 96 14.42 2.24 -3.40
N ALA A 97 15.34 2.50 -4.33
CA ALA A 97 16.61 3.17 -4.04
C ALA A 97 16.45 4.67 -3.68
N TYR A 98 15.27 5.25 -3.94
CA TYR A 98 14.96 6.65 -3.65
C TYR A 98 14.04 6.81 -2.43
N TYR A 99 13.23 5.79 -2.12
CA TYR A 99 12.28 5.78 -1.00
C TYR A 99 12.62 4.64 -0.04
N ASP A 100 13.35 4.95 1.01
CA ASP A 100 13.81 3.97 2.02
C ASP A 100 12.64 3.34 2.82
N ASP A 101 11.48 4.01 2.89
CA ASP A 101 10.32 3.58 3.68
C ASP A 101 9.14 3.04 2.84
N ALA A 102 9.33 2.88 1.52
CA ALA A 102 8.27 2.46 0.60
C ALA A 102 8.49 1.03 0.06
N CYS A 103 7.47 0.20 0.19
CA CYS A 103 7.37 -1.11 -0.43
C CYS A 103 6.58 -1.00 -1.75
N PHE A 104 7.08 -1.61 -2.81
CA PHE A 104 6.44 -1.60 -4.12
C PHE A 104 5.93 -3.00 -4.49
N LEU A 105 4.65 -3.11 -4.87
CA LEU A 105 4.03 -4.38 -5.26
C LEU A 105 3.55 -4.34 -6.72
N PRO A 106 4.26 -4.98 -7.66
CA PRO A 106 3.83 -5.07 -9.04
C PRO A 106 2.66 -6.05 -9.17
N ILE A 107 1.56 -5.60 -9.79
CA ILE A 107 0.38 -6.44 -10.02
C ILE A 107 0.27 -6.83 -11.50
N VAL A 108 0.49 -8.11 -11.76
CA VAL A 108 0.32 -8.75 -13.07
C VAL A 108 -0.91 -9.65 -13.05
N ARG A 109 -1.72 -9.59 -14.11
CA ARG A 109 -2.83 -10.51 -14.30
C ARG A 109 -2.27 -11.84 -14.82
N ALA A 110 -2.56 -12.95 -14.13
CA ALA A 110 -2.30 -14.27 -14.69
C ALA A 110 -3.16 -14.45 -15.96
N LEU A 111 -2.51 -14.74 -17.09
CA LEU A 111 -3.21 -15.18 -18.30
C LEU A 111 -3.42 -16.69 -18.16
N ASN A 112 -4.68 -17.13 -18.26
CA ASN A 112 -5.03 -18.55 -18.41
C ASN A 112 -4.85 -18.99 -19.87
#